data_AF-A0AAD6PGR9-F1
#
_entry.id   AF-A0AAD6PGR9-F1
#
_cell.length_a   1.000
_cell.length_b   1.000
_cell.length_c   1.000
_cell.angle_alpha   90.00
_cell.angle_beta   90.00
_cell.angle_gamma   90.00
#
_symmetry.space_group_name_H-M   'P 1'
#
loop_
_entity.id
_entity.type
_entity.pdbx_description
1 polymer ?
#
loop_
_entity_poly.entity_id
_entity_poly.type
_entity_poly.pdbx_seq_one_letter_code
_entity_poly.pdbx_strand_id
1 'polypeptide(L)'
;MQKQQQITAQFLKPILRIWGHQRNVFPLHCISDQILSPNCKCSYPFRGVLVFKPPCFESIDSNSLSLEEESLMRSFKRHELPVDSVVVSFPKEGLLGYLESNLSVFPSDRNRFNTTTISRIGFVLTLQTYENSDTFGPTYFKDPYPYSA
;
A
#
# COMPACT_ATOMS: atom_id res chain seq x y z
N MET A 1 10.98 -36.24 62.39
CA MET A 1 10.23 -34.98 62.18
C MET A 1 10.99 -33.85 62.85
N GLN A 2 11.62 -32.95 62.08
CA GLN A 2 11.70 -31.50 62.32
C GLN A 2 12.71 -30.91 61.31
N LYS A 3 12.22 -29.93 60.56
CA LYS A 3 12.92 -29.19 59.51
C LYS A 3 13.99 -28.29 60.13
N GLN A 4 15.23 -28.41 59.66
CA GLN A 4 16.20 -27.33 59.82
C GLN A 4 16.04 -26.36 58.64
N GLN A 5 15.62 -25.14 58.96
CA GLN A 5 15.67 -23.99 58.07
C GLN A 5 17.13 -23.56 57.90
N GLN A 6 17.53 -23.28 56.66
CA GLN A 6 18.68 -22.42 56.41
C GLN A 6 18.33 -21.46 55.28
N ILE A 7 18.15 -20.20 55.67
CA ILE A 7 17.94 -19.03 54.83
C ILE A 7 19.28 -18.30 54.78
N THR A 8 19.91 -18.25 53.60
CA THR A 8 20.92 -17.28 53.13
C THR A 8 21.24 -17.71 51.69
N ALA A 9 21.45 -16.90 50.66
CA ALA A 9 21.65 -15.48 50.46
C ALA A 9 21.01 -15.14 49.08
N GLN A 10 20.19 -14.11 48.97
CA GLN A 10 20.58 -12.73 48.66
C GLN A 10 20.91 -12.49 47.16
N PHE A 11 19.90 -11.95 46.45
CA PHE A 11 19.93 -10.98 45.34
C PHE A 11 20.79 -11.27 44.10
N LEU A 12 20.12 -11.46 42.94
CA LEU A 12 20.10 -10.50 41.81
C LEU A 12 19.01 -10.92 40.78
N LYS A 13 18.30 -9.91 40.26
CA LYS A 13 17.12 -9.90 39.34
C LYS A 13 17.43 -10.52 37.94
N PRO A 14 16.50 -10.59 36.95
CA PRO A 14 15.05 -10.38 36.93
C PRO A 14 14.26 -11.55 36.29
N ILE A 15 12.94 -11.42 36.36
CA ILE A 15 11.89 -12.24 35.74
C ILE A 15 12.11 -12.37 34.23
N LEU A 16 12.35 -13.60 33.75
CA LEU A 16 12.27 -13.97 32.34
C LEU A 16 11.70 -15.38 32.26
N ARG A 17 10.44 -15.47 31.81
CA ARG A 17 9.84 -16.57 31.01
C ARG A 17 8.31 -16.45 31.09
N ILE A 18 7.73 -15.65 30.20
CA ILE A 18 6.41 -15.98 29.67
C ILE A 18 6.64 -16.54 28.29
N TRP A 19 6.24 -17.79 28.11
CA TRP A 19 6.19 -18.48 26.83
C TRP A 19 5.24 -17.73 25.88
N GLY A 20 5.81 -16.93 24.99
CA GLY A 20 5.14 -16.52 23.75
C GLY A 20 5.55 -17.50 22.66
N HIS A 21 4.58 -18.21 22.11
CA HIS A 21 4.74 -19.05 20.92
C HIS A 21 5.56 -18.28 19.88
N GLN A 22 6.77 -18.74 19.59
CA GLN A 22 7.61 -18.23 18.51
C GLN A 22 6.87 -18.53 17.20
N ARG A 23 5.94 -17.65 16.81
CA ARG A 23 5.59 -17.53 15.41
C ARG A 23 6.87 -17.03 14.75
N ASN A 24 7.60 -17.94 14.12
CA ASN A 24 8.61 -17.57 13.15
C ASN A 24 7.94 -16.56 12.21
N VAL A 25 8.31 -15.29 12.35
CA VAL A 25 7.96 -14.27 11.37
C VAL A 25 8.80 -14.62 10.16
N PHE A 26 8.27 -15.50 9.32
CA PHE A 26 8.78 -15.69 7.99
C PHE A 26 8.70 -14.30 7.33
N PRO A 27 9.79 -13.76 6.76
CA PRO A 27 9.63 -12.59 5.92
C PRO A 27 8.58 -12.95 4.87
N LEU A 28 7.49 -12.18 4.82
CA LEU A 28 6.46 -12.27 3.79
C LEU A 28 7.08 -11.80 2.48
N HIS A 29 8.04 -12.57 1.98
CA HIS A 29 8.70 -12.34 0.73
C HIS A 29 7.96 -13.14 -0.33
N CYS A 30 7.57 -12.48 -1.41
CA CYS A 30 6.89 -13.16 -2.48
C CYS A 30 7.86 -14.12 -3.18
N ILE A 31 7.39 -15.30 -3.56
CA ILE A 31 8.22 -16.40 -4.10
C ILE A 31 8.72 -16.10 -5.54
N SER A 32 8.22 -15.03 -6.16
CA SER A 32 8.45 -14.63 -7.54
C SER A 32 8.66 -13.12 -7.63
N ASP A 33 8.77 -12.58 -8.84
CA ASP A 33 8.62 -11.18 -9.26
C ASP A 33 7.29 -10.48 -8.84
N GLN A 34 6.52 -11.10 -7.95
CA GLN A 34 5.33 -10.55 -7.32
C GLN A 34 5.69 -9.50 -6.27
N ILE A 35 4.79 -8.55 -6.09
CA ILE A 35 4.91 -7.48 -5.10
C ILE A 35 3.94 -7.75 -3.95
N LEU A 36 4.42 -7.57 -2.72
CA LEU A 36 3.60 -7.67 -1.52
C LEU A 36 2.71 -6.42 -1.41
N SER A 37 1.40 -6.62 -1.36
CA SER A 37 0.44 -5.54 -1.12
C SER A 37 0.41 -5.11 0.35
N PRO A 38 -0.14 -3.93 0.68
CA PRO A 38 -0.40 -3.51 2.06
C PRO A 38 -1.22 -4.51 2.88
N ASN A 39 -2.07 -5.30 2.22
CA ASN A 39 -2.87 -6.36 2.83
C ASN A 39 -2.14 -7.71 2.92
N CYS A 40 -0.81 -7.71 2.78
CA CYS A 40 0.05 -8.89 2.86
C CYS A 40 -0.28 -9.99 1.82
N LYS A 41 -0.71 -9.60 0.61
CA LYS A 41 -0.96 -10.53 -0.50
C LYS A 41 0.07 -10.31 -1.61
N CYS A 42 0.70 -11.39 -2.07
CA CYS A 42 1.60 -11.35 -3.21
C CYS A 42 0.81 -11.39 -4.52
N SER A 43 1.05 -10.41 -5.39
CA SER A 43 0.39 -10.30 -6.69
C SER A 43 1.21 -9.45 -7.66
N TYR A 44 0.73 -9.34 -8.89
CA TYR A 44 1.30 -8.46 -9.89
C TYR A 44 0.37 -7.27 -10.09
N PRO A 45 0.70 -6.13 -9.47
CA PRO A 45 -0.15 -4.96 -9.56
C PRO A 45 -0.18 -4.41 -10.98
N PHE A 46 -1.29 -3.77 -11.33
CA PHE A 46 -1.34 -2.87 -12.49
C PHE A 46 -0.69 -1.55 -12.12
N ARG A 47 0.28 -1.10 -12.91
CA ARG A 47 1.15 0.03 -12.57
C ARG A 47 1.15 1.09 -13.65
N GLY A 48 1.43 2.32 -13.24
CA GLY A 48 1.70 3.46 -14.10
C GLY A 48 1.95 4.70 -13.27
N VAL A 49 1.77 5.86 -13.88
CA VAL A 49 2.10 7.16 -13.28
C VAL A 49 0.84 8.01 -13.18
N LEU A 50 0.52 8.46 -11.97
CA LEU A 50 -0.43 9.54 -11.71
C LEU A 50 0.29 10.87 -11.85
N VAL A 51 -0.24 11.73 -12.71
CA VAL A 51 0.31 13.06 -12.95
C VAL A 51 -0.66 14.11 -12.44
N PHE A 52 -0.21 14.89 -11.47
CA PHE A 52 -0.93 16.00 -10.85
C PHE A 52 -0.59 17.31 -11.55
N LYS A 53 -1.62 18.07 -11.95
CA LYS A 53 -1.46 19.35 -12.65
C LYS A 53 -1.35 20.50 -11.65
N PRO A 54 -0.47 21.49 -11.90
CA PRO A 54 -0.44 22.71 -11.10
C PRO A 54 -1.72 23.56 -11.30
N PRO A 55 -2.06 24.45 -10.35
CA PRO A 55 -1.41 24.63 -9.05
C PRO A 55 -1.82 23.51 -8.06
N CYS A 56 -0.85 22.81 -7.49
CA CYS A 56 -1.09 21.90 -6.37
C CYS A 56 -1.17 22.74 -5.09
N PHE A 57 -2.21 22.55 -4.28
CA PHE A 57 -2.59 23.55 -3.27
C PHE A 57 -1.94 23.34 -1.88
N GLU A 58 -1.28 22.21 -1.62
CA GLU A 58 -0.67 21.92 -0.31
C GLU A 58 0.66 21.14 -0.43
N SER A 59 1.47 21.16 0.63
CA SER A 59 2.67 20.32 0.74
C SER A 59 2.28 18.85 0.82
N ILE A 60 2.80 18.03 -0.08
CA ILE A 60 2.49 16.60 -0.14
C ILE A 60 3.22 15.84 0.96
N ASP A 61 2.45 15.22 1.84
CA ASP A 61 2.91 14.40 2.96
C ASP A 61 2.24 13.01 2.94
N SER A 62 2.54 12.17 3.93
CA SER A 62 1.93 10.83 4.03
C SER A 62 0.41 10.86 4.19
N ASN A 63 -0.14 11.90 4.82
CA ASN A 63 -1.58 12.03 5.03
C ASN A 63 -2.29 12.32 3.69
N SER A 64 -1.75 13.24 2.91
CA SER A 64 -2.24 13.55 1.57
C SER A 64 -2.23 12.31 0.66
N LEU A 65 -1.14 11.53 0.65
CA LEU A 65 -1.08 10.26 -0.11
C LEU A 65 -2.14 9.26 0.33
N SER A 66 -2.39 9.15 1.64
CA SER A 66 -3.44 8.25 2.15
C SER A 66 -4.85 8.69 1.71
N LEU A 67 -5.13 9.99 1.65
CA LEU A 67 -6.40 10.52 1.15
C LEU A 67 -6.59 10.22 -0.35
N GLU A 68 -5.51 10.30 -1.11
CA GLU A 68 -5.47 9.93 -2.53
C GLU A 68 -5.73 8.42 -2.71
N GLU A 69 -5.07 7.57 -1.94
CA GLU A 69 -5.32 6.12 -1.93
C GLU A 69 -6.78 5.79 -1.55
N GLU A 70 -7.34 6.44 -0.53
CA GLU A 70 -8.73 6.26 -0.11
C GLU A 70 -9.73 6.67 -1.19
N SER A 71 -9.51 7.80 -1.84
CA SER A 71 -10.38 8.23 -2.93
C SER A 71 -10.32 7.23 -4.09
N LEU A 72 -9.12 6.73 -4.45
CA LEU A 72 -8.96 5.75 -5.54
C LEU A 72 -9.75 4.50 -5.23
N MET A 73 -9.63 3.98 -4.00
CA MET A 73 -10.40 2.83 -3.53
C MET A 73 -11.90 3.08 -3.56
N ARG A 74 -12.37 4.27 -3.18
CA ARG A 74 -13.79 4.65 -3.24
C ARG A 74 -14.29 4.63 -4.69
N SER A 75 -13.52 5.16 -5.63
CA SER A 75 -13.85 5.18 -7.05
C SER A 75 -13.88 3.76 -7.63
N PHE A 76 -12.88 2.93 -7.34
CA PHE A 76 -12.85 1.53 -7.80
C PHE A 76 -14.01 0.70 -7.24
N LYS A 77 -14.36 0.89 -5.97
CA LYS A 77 -15.52 0.25 -5.35
C LYS A 77 -16.83 0.69 -5.99
N ARG A 78 -17.01 1.99 -6.26
CA ARG A 78 -18.20 2.53 -6.94
C ARG A 78 -18.40 1.94 -8.35
N HIS A 79 -17.32 1.59 -9.03
CA HIS A 79 -17.34 0.97 -10.36
C HIS A 79 -17.27 -0.56 -10.33
N GLU A 80 -17.42 -1.18 -9.16
CA GLU A 80 -17.42 -2.63 -8.96
C GLU A 80 -16.17 -3.30 -9.55
N LEU A 81 -15.00 -2.72 -9.27
CA LEU A 81 -13.71 -3.25 -9.70
C LEU A 81 -13.08 -4.12 -8.60
N PRO A 82 -12.46 -5.26 -8.96
CA PRO A 82 -11.89 -6.22 -8.02
C PRO A 82 -10.51 -5.77 -7.52
N VAL A 83 -10.45 -4.58 -6.91
CA VAL A 83 -9.22 -3.98 -6.35
C VAL A 83 -9.18 -4.23 -4.85
N ASP A 84 -8.07 -4.80 -4.39
CA ASP A 84 -7.81 -5.10 -2.97
C ASP A 84 -7.21 -3.91 -2.22
N SER A 85 -6.25 -3.26 -2.86
CA SER A 85 -5.49 -2.15 -2.30
C SER A 85 -4.83 -1.35 -3.42
N VAL A 86 -4.43 -0.13 -3.09
CA VAL A 86 -3.62 0.74 -3.95
C VAL A 86 -2.43 1.24 -3.14
N VAL A 87 -1.34 1.58 -3.84
CA VAL A 87 -0.21 2.30 -3.26
C VAL A 87 0.16 3.45 -4.19
N VAL A 88 0.23 4.66 -3.63
CA VAL A 88 0.68 5.88 -4.31
C VAL A 88 1.99 6.32 -3.69
N SER A 89 3.03 6.45 -4.51
CA SER A 89 4.34 6.89 -4.00
C SER A 89 4.37 8.39 -3.69
N PHE A 90 5.40 8.84 -2.97
CA PHE A 90 5.69 10.27 -2.96
C PHE A 90 5.97 10.76 -4.39
N PRO A 91 5.33 11.86 -4.80
CA PRO A 91 5.51 12.37 -6.14
C PRO A 91 6.90 12.97 -6.31
N LYS A 92 7.37 12.92 -7.54
CA LYS A 92 8.58 13.60 -8.00
C LYS A 92 8.17 14.82 -8.81
N GLU A 93 8.96 15.87 -8.70
CA GLU A 93 8.76 17.07 -9.51
C GLU A 93 9.11 16.76 -10.98
N GLY A 94 8.14 17.00 -11.85
CA GLY A 94 8.28 16.96 -13.29
C GLY A 94 8.53 18.34 -13.90
N LEU A 95 8.37 18.44 -15.21
CA LEU A 95 8.50 19.72 -15.92
C LEU A 95 7.32 20.64 -15.57
N LEU A 96 7.58 21.96 -15.55
CA LEU A 96 6.53 23.00 -15.44
C LEU A 96 5.63 22.88 -14.19
N GLY A 97 6.16 22.34 -13.08
CA GLY A 97 5.42 22.21 -11.81
C GLY A 97 4.41 21.07 -11.77
N TYR A 98 4.47 20.13 -12.71
CA TYR A 98 3.71 18.88 -12.64
C TYR A 98 4.34 17.96 -11.62
N LEU A 99 3.52 17.18 -10.92
CA LEU A 99 3.99 16.19 -9.97
C LEU A 99 3.64 14.79 -10.47
N GLU A 100 4.59 13.87 -10.41
CA GLU A 100 4.44 12.51 -10.94
C GLU A 100 4.64 11.48 -9.84
N SER A 101 3.60 10.68 -9.57
CA SER A 101 3.66 9.58 -8.60
C SER A 101 3.42 8.24 -9.27
N ASN A 102 4.18 7.23 -8.86
CA ASN A 102 3.88 5.85 -9.23
C ASN A 102 2.63 5.37 -8.50
N LEU A 103 1.72 4.77 -9.25
CA LEU A 103 0.55 4.06 -8.75
C LEU A 103 0.75 2.55 -8.93
N SER A 104 0.41 1.79 -7.90
CA SER A 104 0.26 0.34 -7.96
C SER A 104 -1.14 -0.05 -7.51
N VAL A 105 -1.89 -0.72 -8.38
CA VAL A 105 -3.25 -1.22 -8.09
C VAL A 105 -3.19 -2.73 -7.92
N PHE A 106 -3.60 -3.24 -6.77
CA PHE A 106 -3.50 -4.66 -6.42
C PHE A 106 -4.86 -5.37 -6.58
N PRO A 107 -4.90 -6.58 -7.18
CA PRO A 107 -6.13 -7.35 -7.38
C PRO A 107 -6.64 -8.05 -6.11
N SER A 108 -7.98 -8.18 -5.97
CA SER A 108 -8.64 -8.90 -4.86
C SER A 108 -8.82 -10.39 -5.09
N ASP A 109 -9.11 -10.79 -6.33
CA ASP A 109 -9.63 -12.14 -6.61
C ASP A 109 -8.53 -13.11 -7.04
N ARG A 110 -7.51 -12.60 -7.74
CA ARG A 110 -6.42 -13.36 -8.37
C ARG A 110 -5.10 -12.63 -8.13
N ASN A 111 -3.99 -13.26 -8.51
CA ASN A 111 -2.68 -12.59 -8.44
C ASN A 111 -2.45 -11.58 -9.58
N ARG A 112 -3.31 -11.50 -10.61
CA ARG A 112 -3.23 -10.51 -11.71
C ARG A 112 -4.64 -10.11 -12.16
N PHE A 113 -4.77 -8.89 -12.70
CA PHE A 113 -5.96 -8.50 -13.44
C PHE A 113 -5.97 -9.11 -14.85
N ASN A 114 -7.15 -9.47 -15.35
CA ASN A 114 -7.33 -9.78 -16.77
C ASN A 114 -7.40 -8.49 -17.60
N THR A 115 -7.18 -8.59 -18.92
CA THR A 115 -7.18 -7.45 -19.85
C THR A 115 -8.45 -6.59 -19.75
N THR A 116 -9.62 -7.22 -19.70
CA THR A 116 -10.90 -6.49 -19.55
C THR A 116 -10.94 -5.66 -18.26
N THR A 117 -10.44 -6.21 -17.16
CA THR A 117 -10.38 -5.50 -15.88
C THR A 117 -9.37 -4.36 -15.94
N ILE A 118 -8.21 -4.56 -16.57
CA ILE A 118 -7.22 -3.50 -16.81
C ILE A 118 -7.85 -2.35 -17.60
N SER A 119 -8.59 -2.63 -18.67
CA SER A 119 -9.28 -1.59 -19.45
C SER A 119 -10.30 -0.81 -18.60
N ARG A 120 -11.05 -1.49 -17.73
CA ARG A 120 -12.00 -0.81 -16.83
C ARG A 120 -11.30 0.02 -15.75
N ILE A 121 -10.19 -0.47 -15.18
CA ILE A 121 -9.37 0.30 -14.22
C ILE A 121 -8.80 1.54 -14.92
N GLY A 122 -8.21 1.37 -16.10
CA GLY A 122 -7.70 2.47 -16.92
C GLY A 122 -8.77 3.51 -17.21
N PHE A 123 -9.99 3.07 -17.58
CA PHE A 123 -11.13 3.96 -17.78
C PHE A 123 -11.43 4.79 -16.53
N VAL A 124 -11.52 4.17 -15.34
CA VAL A 124 -11.75 4.88 -14.07
C VAL A 124 -10.64 5.88 -13.76
N LEU A 125 -9.37 5.54 -14.04
CA LEU A 125 -8.21 6.43 -13.84
C LEU A 125 -8.16 7.60 -14.84
N THR A 126 -8.76 7.45 -16.01
CA THR A 126 -8.83 8.50 -17.04
C THR A 126 -10.07 9.38 -16.96
N LEU A 127 -11.14 8.88 -16.34
CA LEU A 127 -12.34 9.65 -16.09
C LEU A 127 -12.05 10.73 -15.05
N GLN A 128 -12.34 11.99 -15.37
CA GLN A 128 -12.36 13.12 -14.42
C GLN A 128 -13.41 12.95 -13.28
N THR A 129 -14.05 11.78 -13.16
CA THR A 129 -14.97 11.42 -12.06
C THR A 129 -14.25 10.84 -10.84
N TYR A 130 -12.95 10.61 -10.94
CA TYR A 130 -12.10 10.47 -9.77
C TYR A 130 -12.07 11.85 -9.10
N GLU A 131 -12.92 12.04 -8.08
CA GLU A 131 -12.85 13.20 -7.19
C GLU A 131 -11.50 13.10 -6.49
N ASN A 132 -10.48 13.69 -7.12
CA ASN A 132 -9.18 13.89 -6.50
C ASN A 132 -9.44 14.53 -5.14
N SER A 133 -8.67 14.15 -4.13
CA SER A 133 -8.68 14.96 -2.91
C SER A 133 -8.35 16.40 -3.30
N ASP A 134 -9.05 17.38 -2.72
CA ASP A 134 -8.89 18.81 -3.06
C ASP A 134 -7.42 19.25 -3.02
N THR A 135 -6.60 18.54 -2.25
CA THR A 135 -5.14 18.64 -2.11
C THR A 135 -4.35 18.45 -3.42
N PHE A 136 -4.72 17.49 -4.28
CA PHE A 136 -3.89 17.07 -5.41
C PHE A 136 -4.32 17.66 -6.77
N GLY A 137 -5.51 18.27 -6.85
CA GLY A 137 -6.00 18.93 -8.06
C GLY A 137 -6.25 17.96 -9.25
N PRO A 138 -6.37 18.46 -10.48
CA PRO A 138 -6.68 17.62 -11.63
C PRO A 138 -5.56 16.63 -11.98
N THR A 139 -5.92 15.35 -12.13
CA THR A 139 -4.98 14.27 -12.44
C THR A 139 -5.21 13.63 -13.80
N TYR A 140 -4.18 12.95 -14.30
CA TYR A 140 -4.32 11.95 -15.35
C TYR A 140 -3.34 10.80 -15.15
N PHE A 141 -3.65 9.65 -15.74
CA PHE A 141 -2.82 8.45 -15.67
C PHE A 141 -2.07 8.23 -16.99
N LYS A 142 -0.78 7.94 -16.91
CA LYS A 142 0.08 7.65 -18.08
C LYS A 142 1.01 6.45 -17.82
N ASP A 143 1.72 6.07 -18.86
CA ASP A 143 2.74 5.03 -18.85
C ASP A 143 2.26 3.72 -18.19
N PRO A 144 1.14 3.13 -18.65
CA PRO A 144 0.71 1.83 -18.16
C PRO A 144 1.75 0.78 -18.58
N TYR A 145 2.49 0.23 -17.63
CA TYR A 145 3.35 -0.91 -17.90
C TYR A 145 2.81 -2.15 -17.18
N PRO A 146 2.48 -3.22 -17.93
CA PRO A 146 1.95 -4.43 -17.35
C PRO A 146 3.09 -5.18 -16.66
N TYR A 147 3.01 -5.19 -15.33
CA TYR A 147 3.75 -6.06 -14.41
C TYR A 147 5.27 -5.81 -14.36
N SER A 148 5.84 -5.81 -13.15
CA SER A 148 7.30 -5.92 -13.00
C SER A 148 7.74 -7.26 -13.56
N ALA A 149 8.67 -7.23 -14.52
CA ALA A 149 9.40 -8.40 -15.00
C ALA A 149 10.46 -8.84 -13.97
#